data_AF-D8GQN7-F1
#
_entry.id   AF-D8GQN7-F1
#
_cell.length_a   1.000
_cell.length_b   1.000
_cell.length_c   1.000
_cell.angle_alpha   90.00
_cell.angle_beta   90.00
_cell.angle_gamma   90.00
#
_symmetry.space_group_name_H-M   'P 1'
#
loop_
_entity.id
_entity.type
_entity.pdbx_description
1 polymer ?
#
loop_
_entity_poly.entity_id
_entity_poly.type
_entity_poly.pdbx_seq_one_letter_code
_entity_poly.pdbx_strand_id
1 'polypeptide(L)'
;MMKVHKKKKGFTLIELMLVVAIILVLLGFLVPKFSGYQSKVKTAKAINTAKQLETAAMASYGNSDGKFDTADVQECLSKLTSAENPQVSAGDSDQFITISYKSDDKDYTLEINAQESSYKVKDGDKQVFPK
;
A
#
# COMPACT_ATOMS: atom_id res chain seq x y z
N MET A 1 46.30 -27.85 -46.56
CA MET A 1 45.71 -27.89 -45.19
C MET A 1 44.21 -27.61 -45.31
N MET A 2 43.36 -28.62 -45.14
CA MET A 2 41.91 -28.52 -45.39
C MET A 2 41.20 -27.94 -44.16
N LYS A 3 40.66 -26.71 -44.26
CA LYS A 3 39.86 -26.08 -43.19
C LYS A 3 38.48 -26.72 -43.13
N VAL A 4 38.24 -27.51 -42.09
CA VAL A 4 36.94 -28.10 -41.77
C VAL A 4 35.99 -26.98 -41.30
N HIS A 5 34.99 -26.65 -42.11
CA HIS A 5 33.92 -25.72 -41.71
C HIS A 5 33.00 -26.42 -40.71
N LYS A 6 33.11 -26.09 -39.42
CA LYS A 6 32.16 -26.56 -38.41
C LYS A 6 30.78 -25.97 -38.73
N LYS A 7 29.78 -26.83 -38.99
CA LYS A 7 28.39 -26.38 -39.14
C LYS A 7 27.95 -25.68 -37.85
N LYS A 8 27.63 -24.40 -37.95
CA LYS A 8 26.98 -23.65 -36.86
C LYS A 8 25.57 -24.24 -36.70
N LYS A 9 25.28 -24.86 -35.54
CA LYS A 9 23.91 -25.26 -35.21
C LYS A 9 23.12 -23.98 -34.91
N GLY A 10 22.16 -23.65 -35.77
CA GLY A 10 21.19 -22.57 -35.54
C GLY A 10 19.92 -23.12 -34.90
N PHE A 11 19.13 -22.23 -34.30
CA PHE A 11 17.81 -22.54 -33.77
C PHE A 11 16.84 -22.81 -34.92
N THR A 12 15.98 -23.81 -34.80
CA THR A 12 14.94 -24.05 -35.80
C THR A 12 13.74 -23.13 -35.56
N LEU A 13 13.04 -22.74 -36.63
CA LEU A 13 11.81 -21.94 -36.50
C LEU A 13 10.75 -22.68 -35.68
N ILE A 14 10.68 -24.00 -35.81
CA ILE A 14 9.71 -24.82 -35.07
C ILE A 14 10.00 -24.82 -33.55
N GLU A 15 11.26 -24.87 -33.14
CA GLU A 15 11.64 -24.74 -31.73
C GLU A 15 11.21 -23.38 -31.17
N LEU A 16 11.38 -22.30 -31.96
CA LEU A 16 10.96 -20.97 -31.52
C LEU A 16 9.45 -20.86 -31.38
N MET A 17 8.68 -21.42 -32.33
CA MET A 17 7.22 -21.39 -32.27
C MET A 17 6.67 -22.18 -31.09
N LEU A 18 7.25 -23.35 -30.78
CA LEU A 18 6.86 -24.13 -29.60
C LEU A 18 7.13 -23.38 -28.30
N VAL A 19 8.26 -22.68 -28.19
CA VAL A 19 8.59 -21.89 -26.99
C VAL A 19 7.57 -20.76 -26.79
N VAL A 20 7.25 -20.00 -27.85
CA VAL A 20 6.24 -18.94 -27.75
C VAL A 20 4.86 -19.51 -27.40
N ALA A 21 4.49 -20.65 -27.98
CA ALA A 21 3.22 -21.31 -27.67
C ALA A 21 3.11 -21.69 -26.18
N ILE A 22 4.16 -22.27 -25.60
CA ILE A 22 4.18 -22.64 -24.17
C ILE A 22 4.12 -21.38 -23.29
N ILE A 23 4.87 -20.32 -23.62
CA ILE A 23 4.85 -19.04 -22.86
C ILE A 23 3.44 -18.44 -22.86
N LEU A 24 2.74 -18.43 -24.01
CA LEU A 24 1.38 -17.89 -24.11
C LEU A 24 0.37 -18.66 -23.26
N VAL A 25 0.46 -19.99 -23.22
CA VAL A 25 -0.39 -20.84 -22.36
C VAL A 25 -0.14 -20.53 -20.89
N LEU A 26 1.13 -20.43 -20.46
CA LEU A 26 1.46 -20.14 -19.06
C LEU A 26 1.01 -18.73 -18.64
N LEU A 27 1.23 -17.72 -19.49
CA LEU A 27 0.79 -16.35 -19.21
C LEU A 27 -0.73 -16.24 -19.09
N GLY A 28 -1.49 -16.99 -19.89
CA GLY A 28 -2.96 -17.01 -19.82
C GLY A 28 -3.52 -17.34 -18.43
N PHE A 29 -2.87 -18.26 -17.71
CA PHE A 29 -3.26 -18.60 -16.33
C PHE A 29 -2.71 -17.62 -15.28
N LEU A 30 -1.55 -17.02 -15.54
CA LEU A 30 -0.84 -16.19 -14.57
C LEU A 30 -1.48 -14.80 -14.38
N VAL A 31 -1.90 -14.17 -15.48
CA VAL A 31 -2.44 -12.79 -15.50
C VAL A 31 -3.61 -12.57 -14.54
N PRO A 32 -4.69 -13.38 -14.53
CA PRO A 32 -5.83 -13.13 -13.64
C PRO A 32 -5.48 -13.27 -12.15
N LYS A 33 -4.53 -14.16 -11.80
CA LYS A 33 -4.08 -14.35 -10.41
C LYS A 33 -3.27 -13.15 -9.89
N PHE A 34 -2.55 -12.46 -10.76
CA PHE A 34 -1.67 -11.35 -10.39
C PHE A 34 -2.45 -10.08 -9.97
N SER A 35 -3.59 -9.80 -10.61
CA SER A 35 -4.42 -8.61 -10.31
C SER A 35 -4.91 -8.58 -8.86
N GLY A 36 -5.45 -9.69 -8.36
CA GLY A 36 -5.93 -9.77 -6.97
C GLY A 36 -4.80 -9.67 -5.93
N TYR A 37 -3.60 -10.13 -6.26
CA TYR A 37 -2.44 -10.03 -5.38
C TYR A 37 -1.94 -8.60 -5.26
N GLN A 38 -1.86 -7.86 -6.38
CA GLN A 38 -1.48 -6.44 -6.34
C GLN A 38 -2.41 -5.61 -5.46
N SER A 39 -3.73 -5.81 -5.56
CA SER A 39 -4.69 -5.10 -4.72
C SER A 39 -4.45 -5.35 -3.22
N LYS A 40 -4.18 -6.61 -2.82
CA LYS A 40 -3.87 -6.95 -1.42
C LYS A 40 -2.57 -6.29 -0.95
N VAL A 41 -1.54 -6.25 -1.79
CA VAL A 41 -0.27 -5.59 -1.47
C VAL A 41 -0.48 -4.08 -1.27
N LYS A 42 -1.27 -3.43 -2.15
CA LYS A 42 -1.61 -2.01 -2.01
C LYS A 42 -2.35 -1.73 -0.70
N THR A 43 -3.36 -2.52 -0.36
CA THR A 43 -4.07 -2.38 0.92
C THR A 43 -3.14 -2.62 2.12
N ALA A 44 -2.24 -3.62 2.05
CA ALA A 44 -1.28 -3.87 3.12
C ALA A 44 -0.30 -2.70 3.31
N LYS A 45 0.15 -2.08 2.21
CA LYS A 45 0.97 -0.86 2.26
C LYS A 45 0.21 0.29 2.90
N ALA A 46 -1.04 0.52 2.50
CA ALA A 46 -1.89 1.55 3.09
C ALA A 46 -2.08 1.36 4.60
N ILE A 47 -2.30 0.12 5.06
CA ILE A 47 -2.40 -0.20 6.49
C ILE A 47 -1.08 0.11 7.22
N ASN A 48 0.07 -0.20 6.62
CA ASN A 48 1.37 0.11 7.22
C ASN A 48 1.65 1.63 7.28
N THR A 49 1.21 2.40 6.30
CA THR A 49 1.25 3.87 6.36
C THR A 49 0.31 4.39 7.45
N ALA A 50 -0.90 3.87 7.54
CA ALA A 50 -1.84 4.22 8.61
C ALA A 50 -1.26 3.95 10.00
N LYS A 51 -0.55 2.84 10.21
CA LYS A 51 0.12 2.56 11.49
C LYS A 51 1.16 3.63 11.84
N GLN A 52 1.94 4.09 10.87
CA GLN A 52 2.92 5.16 11.10
C GLN A 52 2.22 6.48 11.46
N LEU A 53 1.13 6.79 10.77
CA LEU A 53 0.30 7.97 11.06
C LEU A 53 -0.35 7.89 12.44
N GLU A 54 -0.88 6.71 12.81
CA GLU A 54 -1.48 6.46 14.12
C GLU A 54 -0.46 6.66 15.24
N THR A 55 0.73 6.08 15.10
CA THR A 55 1.80 6.24 16.10
C THR A 55 2.24 7.70 16.23
N ALA A 56 2.33 8.44 15.12
CA ALA A 56 2.67 9.86 15.14
C ALA A 56 1.55 10.71 15.78
N ALA A 57 0.28 10.38 15.53
CA ALA A 57 -0.86 11.04 16.16
C ALA A 57 -0.95 10.74 17.66
N MET A 58 -0.70 9.50 18.07
CA MET A 58 -0.61 9.09 19.48
C MET A 58 0.52 9.81 20.23
N ALA A 59 1.63 10.09 19.55
CA ALA A 59 2.73 10.87 20.14
C ALA A 59 2.30 12.30 20.47
N SER A 60 1.52 12.95 19.60
CA SER A 60 0.91 14.26 19.87
C SER A 60 -0.11 14.17 21.01
N TYR A 61 -1.00 13.17 20.98
CA TYR A 61 -2.02 12.94 22.00
C TYR A 61 -1.44 12.84 23.42
N GLY A 62 -0.33 12.12 23.58
CA GLY A 62 0.36 11.99 24.87
C GLY A 62 1.01 13.29 25.37
N ASN A 63 1.30 14.22 24.45
CA ASN A 63 1.92 15.51 24.77
C ASN A 63 0.88 16.62 25.02
N SER A 64 -0.36 16.41 24.61
CA SER A 64 -1.48 17.37 24.71
C SER A 64 -2.52 16.94 25.75
N ASP A 65 -2.06 16.44 26.90
CA ASP A 65 -2.88 16.03 28.06
C ASP A 65 -4.03 15.06 27.74
N GLY A 66 -3.81 14.13 26.80
CA GLY A 66 -4.81 13.13 26.42
C GLY A 66 -5.94 13.70 25.56
N LYS A 67 -5.61 14.66 24.70
CA LYS A 67 -6.52 15.22 23.70
C LYS A 67 -5.83 15.32 22.36
N PHE A 68 -6.60 15.18 21.29
CA PHE A 68 -6.13 15.49 19.96
C PHE A 68 -6.37 16.95 19.64
N ASP A 69 -5.29 17.69 19.47
CA ASP A 69 -5.31 18.96 18.75
C ASP A 69 -4.96 18.70 17.28
N THR A 70 -5.84 19.12 16.37
CA THR A 70 -5.65 18.84 14.93
C THR A 70 -4.40 19.49 14.35
N ALA A 71 -3.99 20.66 14.85
CA ALA A 71 -2.81 21.36 14.37
C ALA A 71 -1.54 20.67 14.87
N ASP A 72 -1.49 20.29 16.15
CA ASP A 72 -0.36 19.55 16.73
C ASP A 72 -0.17 18.21 16.04
N VAL A 73 -1.27 17.47 15.82
CA VAL A 73 -1.23 16.20 15.09
C VAL A 73 -0.73 16.43 13.68
N GLN A 74 -1.26 17.41 12.94
CA GLN A 74 -0.83 17.72 11.58
C GLN A 74 0.68 18.03 11.52
N GLU A 75 1.19 18.79 12.49
CA GLU A 75 2.62 19.07 12.61
C GLU A 75 3.42 17.79 12.89
N CYS A 76 2.99 16.95 13.83
CA CYS A 76 3.63 15.67 14.12
C CYS A 76 3.66 14.74 12.90
N LEU A 77 2.56 14.64 12.14
CA LEU A 77 2.52 13.83 10.92
C LEU A 77 3.53 14.31 9.88
N SER A 78 3.66 15.63 9.71
CA SER A 78 4.60 16.23 8.75
C SER A 78 6.07 16.01 9.11
N LYS A 79 6.39 15.87 10.40
CA LYS A 79 7.76 15.67 10.91
C LYS A 79 8.15 14.20 11.00
N LEU A 80 7.21 13.33 11.38
CA LEU A 80 7.49 11.95 11.76
C LEU A 80 7.14 10.93 10.68
N THR A 81 6.44 11.35 9.62
CA THR A 81 6.00 10.44 8.56
C THR A 81 6.35 10.98 7.18
N SER A 82 6.50 10.07 6.22
CA SER A 82 6.65 10.40 4.80
C SER A 82 5.35 10.18 4.01
N ALA A 83 4.20 10.25 4.70
CA ALA A 83 2.91 10.10 4.04
C ALA A 83 2.66 11.27 3.07
N GLU A 84 2.06 10.98 1.92
CA GLU A 84 1.74 11.99 0.92
C GLU A 84 0.53 12.81 1.38
N ASN A 85 0.77 14.08 1.72
CA ASN A 85 -0.23 15.09 2.09
C ASN A 85 -1.31 14.59 3.08
N PRO A 86 -0.95 14.08 4.27
CA PRO A 86 -1.94 13.71 5.26
C PRO A 86 -2.74 14.95 5.69
N GLN A 87 -4.06 14.80 5.82
CA GLN A 87 -4.97 15.85 6.25
C GLN A 87 -5.71 15.38 7.50
N VAL A 88 -5.48 16.06 8.62
CA VAL A 88 -6.15 15.78 9.89
C VAL A 88 -7.48 16.54 9.97
N SER A 89 -8.52 15.87 10.44
CA SER A 89 -9.82 16.45 10.76
C SER A 89 -10.25 16.00 12.14
N ALA A 90 -10.79 16.94 12.93
CA ALA A 90 -11.42 16.61 14.20
C ALA A 90 -12.62 15.68 13.96
N GLY A 91 -12.88 14.74 14.87
CA GLY A 91 -14.16 14.03 14.87
C GLY A 91 -15.01 14.38 16.07
N ASP A 92 -15.85 13.43 16.48
CA ASP A 92 -16.98 13.70 17.38
C ASP A 92 -16.58 14.06 18.83
N SER A 93 -15.30 13.91 19.19
CA SER A 93 -14.78 14.23 20.53
C SER A 93 -13.29 14.56 20.51
N ASP A 94 -12.77 15.17 21.57
CA ASP A 94 -11.33 15.45 21.78
C ASP A 94 -10.44 14.19 21.76
N GLN A 95 -11.03 12.98 21.80
CA GLN A 95 -10.33 11.69 21.75
C GLN A 95 -10.56 10.94 20.44
N PHE A 96 -11.14 11.61 19.44
CA PHE A 96 -11.37 11.04 18.11
C PHE A 96 -10.87 11.98 17.02
N ILE A 97 -10.06 11.45 16.10
CA ILE A 97 -9.63 12.16 14.89
C ILE A 97 -9.72 11.28 13.65
N THR A 98 -9.83 11.96 12.52
CA THR A 98 -9.79 11.35 11.19
C THR A 98 -8.59 11.89 10.41
N ILE A 99 -7.83 11.01 9.79
CA ILE A 99 -6.67 11.37 8.95
C ILE A 99 -6.91 10.82 7.55
N SER A 100 -7.03 11.72 6.57
CA SER A 100 -7.06 11.36 5.15
C SER A 100 -5.64 11.32 4.61
N TYR A 101 -5.27 10.25 3.93
CA TYR A 101 -3.93 10.08 3.37
C TYR A 101 -3.95 9.24 2.11
N LYS A 102 -2.91 9.37 1.29
CA LYS A 102 -2.80 8.67 0.01
C LYS A 102 -1.77 7.54 0.06
N SER A 103 -2.07 6.43 -0.60
CA SER A 103 -1.15 5.29 -0.79
C SER A 103 -1.36 4.65 -2.17
N ASP A 104 -0.31 4.65 -3.00
CA ASP A 104 -0.32 4.11 -4.38
C ASP A 104 -1.49 4.64 -5.24
N ASP A 105 -1.66 5.96 -5.26
CA ASP A 105 -2.69 6.68 -6.01
C ASP A 105 -4.14 6.46 -5.56
N LYS A 106 -4.30 5.95 -4.33
CA LYS A 106 -5.60 5.75 -3.73
C LYS A 106 -5.69 6.44 -2.37
N ASP A 107 -6.82 7.10 -2.14
CA ASP A 107 -7.12 7.74 -0.87
C ASP A 107 -7.65 6.73 0.15
N TYR A 108 -7.16 6.88 1.38
CA TYR A 108 -7.57 6.10 2.53
C TYR A 108 -7.87 7.04 3.70
N THR A 109 -8.69 6.54 4.61
CA THR A 109 -9.07 7.25 5.82
C THR A 109 -8.67 6.43 7.03
N LEU A 110 -7.94 7.05 7.95
CA LEU A 110 -7.58 6.51 9.25
C LEU A 110 -8.44 7.19 10.32
N GLU A 111 -9.28 6.43 10.99
CA GLU A 111 -10.05 6.89 12.15
C GLU A 111 -9.37 6.39 13.42
N ILE A 112 -9.04 7.28 14.35
CA ILE A 112 -8.37 6.93 15.61
C ILE A 112 -9.29 7.30 16.77
N ASN A 113 -9.55 6.35 17.65
CA ASN A 113 -10.29 6.53 18.89
C ASN A 113 -9.38 6.18 20.08
N ALA A 114 -8.89 7.20 20.77
CA ALA A 114 -7.98 7.02 21.91
C ALA A 114 -8.70 6.44 23.14
N GLN A 115 -10.00 6.73 23.32
CA GLN A 115 -10.80 6.23 24.44
C GLN A 115 -10.93 4.70 24.40
N GLU A 116 -11.10 4.14 23.19
CA GLU A 116 -11.21 2.70 22.97
C GLU A 116 -9.87 2.02 22.66
N SER A 117 -8.77 2.79 22.62
CA SER A 117 -7.46 2.31 22.14
C SER A 117 -7.57 1.58 20.79
N SER A 118 -8.36 2.13 19.88
CA SER A 118 -8.71 1.50 18.61
C SER A 118 -8.48 2.45 17.44
N TYR A 119 -8.14 1.89 16.29
CA TYR A 119 -8.09 2.63 15.02
C TYR A 119 -8.65 1.79 13.89
N LYS A 120 -9.21 2.45 12.89
CA LYS A 120 -9.78 1.84 11.69
C LYS A 120 -9.15 2.46 10.45
N VAL A 121 -8.89 1.64 9.45
CA VAL A 121 -8.46 2.08 8.13
C VAL A 121 -9.57 1.76 7.16
N LYS A 122 -9.98 2.76 6.38
CA LYS A 122 -11.06 2.67 5.40
C LYS A 122 -10.58 3.05 4.01
N ASP A 123 -11.15 2.35 3.04
CA ASP A 123 -11.02 2.55 1.60
C ASP A 123 -12.39 3.01 1.10
N GLY A 124 -12.60 4.32 1.03
CA GLY A 124 -13.94 4.91 0.96
C GLY A 124 -14.79 4.49 2.16
N ASP A 125 -15.97 3.91 1.91
CA ASP A 125 -16.85 3.41 2.98
C ASP A 125 -16.42 2.05 3.55
N LYS A 126 -15.49 1.36 2.90
CA LYS A 126 -15.12 -0.01 3.27
C LYS A 126 -14.01 -0.02 4.31
N GLN A 127 -14.29 -0.57 5.49
CA GLN A 127 -13.25 -0.88 6.48
C GLN A 127 -12.32 -1.99 5.94
N VAL A 128 -11.03 -1.68 5.86
CA VAL A 128 -9.97 -2.61 5.45
C VAL A 128 -9.11 -3.08 6.63
N PHE A 129 -9.14 -2.34 7.75
CA PHE A 129 -8.52 -2.71 9.02
C PHE A 129 -9.28 -2.10 10.22
N PRO A 130 -9.35 -2.80 11.38
CA PRO A 130 -9.13 -4.23 11.53
C PRO A 130 -10.12 -5.03 10.67
N LYS A 131 -9.79 -6.29 10.37
CA LYS A 131 -10.66 -7.17 9.56
C LYS A 131 -11.86 -7.69 10.33
#